data_AF-A0AAV1HH22-F1
#
_entry.id   AF-A0AAV1HH22-F1
#
_cell.length_a   1.000
_cell.length_b   1.000
_cell.length_c   1.000
_cell.angle_alpha   90.00
_cell.angle_beta   90.00
_cell.angle_gamma   90.00
#
_symmetry.space_group_name_H-M   'P 1'
#
loop_
_entity.id
_entity.type
_entity.pdbx_description
1 polymer ?
#
loop_
_entity_poly.entity_id
_entity_poly.type
_entity_poly.pdbx_seq_one_letter_code
_entity_poly.pdbx_strand_id
1 'polypeptide(L)'
;MLRLLCCCCFSDENSNEERQPLLQPRPPDLDGPGSARQIPPAHNNTPSVKRTGRLVVRRVGVSELDQRFSDMAETFNEQQQRYETMVRHIRNLRQTYGCNHDESLALAECVGKIREEHGNKHRISLQIKGYDFSLNVVSVGSMEEMEVEPVPPHLCLARDELKGTSESAKAIISKGTSLQEMIGWLLRSKDHMAEQVKGAAGTYQEERRLTENLEENLKEVRRAKELSLEYKQQAGGVLTEAAQIAGADL
;
A
#
# COMPACT_ATOMS: atom_id res chain seq x y z
N MET A 1 44.32 -95.40 -31.78
CA MET A 1 44.72 -94.58 -30.61
C MET A 1 43.47 -93.95 -29.99
N LEU A 2 43.50 -93.80 -28.67
CA LEU A 2 42.53 -93.28 -27.69
C LEU A 2 41.62 -92.10 -28.16
N ARG A 3 40.29 -92.12 -27.87
CA ARG A 3 39.51 -91.43 -26.77
C ARG A 3 39.62 -89.89 -26.79
N LEU A 4 38.63 -89.00 -26.53
CA LEU A 4 37.42 -88.85 -25.66
C LEU A 4 36.59 -87.65 -26.25
N LEU A 5 35.24 -87.62 -26.27
CA LEU A 5 34.29 -86.97 -25.31
C LEU A 5 34.61 -85.50 -24.98
N CYS A 6 33.72 -84.52 -24.76
CA CYS A 6 32.26 -84.30 -24.80
C CYS A 6 32.06 -82.84 -24.28
N CYS A 7 30.82 -82.33 -24.37
CA CYS A 7 30.19 -81.32 -23.50
C CYS A 7 30.20 -79.81 -23.87
N CYS A 8 28.96 -79.38 -24.13
CA CYS A 8 28.36 -78.06 -24.02
C CYS A 8 28.38 -77.48 -22.60
N CYS A 9 28.28 -76.15 -22.46
CA CYS A 9 27.57 -75.47 -21.38
C CYS A 9 26.92 -74.17 -21.90
N PHE A 10 25.61 -74.07 -21.70
CA PHE A 10 24.74 -72.89 -21.81
C PHE A 10 24.35 -72.43 -20.39
N SER A 11 24.05 -71.12 -20.27
CA SER A 11 23.21 -70.45 -19.24
C SER A 11 23.80 -70.33 -17.82
N ASP A 12 23.54 -69.30 -17.00
CA ASP A 12 22.43 -68.33 -16.95
C ASP A 12 22.78 -67.14 -16.02
N GLU A 13 21.86 -66.17 -15.92
CA GLU A 13 21.74 -65.01 -14.99
C GLU A 13 22.29 -63.64 -15.46
N ASN A 14 21.51 -62.81 -16.17
CA ASN A 14 20.33 -62.03 -15.77
C ASN A 14 20.68 -60.70 -15.06
N SER A 15 20.83 -59.62 -15.82
CA SER A 15 19.91 -58.47 -15.78
C SER A 15 20.33 -57.36 -16.76
N ASN A 16 19.48 -57.21 -17.78
CA ASN A 16 19.05 -56.00 -18.49
C ASN A 16 20.00 -54.79 -18.60
N GLU A 17 20.48 -54.63 -19.84
CA GLU A 17 20.39 -53.41 -20.64
C GLU A 17 19.96 -52.11 -19.93
N GLU A 18 20.84 -51.11 -19.93
CA GLU A 18 20.46 -49.75 -20.32
C GLU A 18 21.68 -48.92 -20.77
N ARG A 19 21.69 -48.58 -22.07
CA ARG A 19 22.32 -47.41 -22.73
C ARG A 19 23.80 -47.10 -22.44
N GLN A 20 24.63 -47.26 -23.49
CA GLN A 20 25.98 -46.71 -23.55
C GLN A 20 26.00 -45.17 -23.37
N PRO A 21 26.97 -44.60 -22.62
CA PRO A 21 27.14 -43.16 -22.51
C PRO A 21 27.81 -42.58 -23.77
N LEU A 22 27.17 -41.61 -24.43
CA LEU A 22 27.62 -40.98 -25.68
C LEU A 22 28.68 -39.88 -25.51
N LEU A 23 29.41 -39.81 -24.40
CA LEU A 23 30.37 -38.73 -24.17
C LEU A 23 31.69 -39.26 -23.62
N GLN A 24 32.71 -39.28 -24.48
CA GLN A 24 34.11 -39.30 -24.06
C GLN A 24 34.48 -37.92 -23.46
N PRO A 25 35.31 -37.85 -22.41
CA PRO A 25 35.80 -36.59 -21.88
C PRO A 25 36.87 -35.99 -22.82
N ARG A 26 36.69 -34.74 -23.25
CA ARG A 26 37.73 -33.94 -23.94
C ARG A 26 38.32 -32.90 -22.97
N PRO A 27 39.62 -32.56 -23.06
CA PRO A 27 40.29 -31.63 -22.14
C PRO A 27 39.80 -30.18 -22.27
N PRO A 28 40.10 -29.31 -21.28
CA PRO A 28 39.46 -28.02 -21.11
C PRO A 28 40.13 -26.94 -21.96
N ASP A 29 39.44 -26.49 -23.01
CA ASP A 29 39.74 -25.22 -23.67
C ASP A 29 38.79 -24.14 -23.15
N LEU A 30 39.40 -23.00 -22.84
CA LEU A 30 38.81 -21.74 -22.41
C LEU A 30 37.83 -21.22 -23.47
N ASP A 31 36.75 -20.57 -23.00
CA ASP A 31 35.64 -19.97 -23.78
C ASP A 31 34.53 -20.94 -24.24
N GLY A 32 33.68 -21.32 -23.28
CA GLY A 32 32.46 -22.09 -23.53
C GLY A 32 31.26 -21.23 -23.96
N PRO A 33 30.38 -21.73 -24.86
CA PRO A 33 29.15 -21.06 -25.25
C PRO A 33 28.13 -21.07 -24.09
N GLY A 34 27.56 -19.91 -23.79
CA GLY A 34 26.61 -19.71 -22.70
C GLY A 34 25.39 -20.64 -22.79
N SER A 35 25.14 -21.37 -21.70
CA SER A 35 23.95 -22.19 -21.51
C SER A 35 22.67 -21.35 -21.61
N ALA A 36 21.75 -21.71 -22.53
CA ALA A 36 20.43 -21.11 -22.67
C ALA A 36 19.41 -21.55 -21.60
N ARG A 37 19.86 -22.25 -20.55
CA ARG A 37 19.03 -22.55 -19.38
C ARG A 37 19.23 -21.46 -18.34
N GLN A 38 18.36 -20.46 -18.36
CA GLN A 38 18.19 -19.58 -17.20
C GLN A 38 17.67 -20.44 -16.04
N ILE A 39 18.55 -20.75 -15.11
CA ILE A 39 18.17 -21.28 -13.80
C ILE A 39 17.38 -20.14 -13.13
N PRO A 40 16.11 -20.32 -12.74
CA PRO A 40 15.41 -19.33 -11.94
C PRO A 40 16.25 -19.06 -10.69
N PRO A 41 16.55 -17.81 -10.33
CA PRO A 41 17.28 -17.55 -9.10
C PRO A 41 16.51 -18.20 -7.97
N ALA A 42 17.24 -19.00 -7.17
CA ALA A 42 16.74 -19.62 -5.96
C ALA A 42 15.89 -18.58 -5.21
N HIS A 43 14.67 -18.98 -4.86
CA HIS A 43 13.68 -18.18 -4.17
C HIS A 43 14.32 -17.71 -2.85
N ASN A 44 15.01 -16.58 -2.89
CA ASN A 44 15.46 -15.89 -1.70
C ASN A 44 14.17 -15.51 -1.00
N ASN A 45 13.87 -16.20 0.09
CA ASN A 45 13.02 -15.69 1.15
C ASN A 45 13.72 -14.46 1.75
N THR A 46 13.75 -13.37 0.98
CA THR A 46 13.94 -12.05 1.52
C THR A 46 12.86 -11.86 2.58
N PRO A 47 13.20 -11.46 3.81
CA PRO A 47 12.20 -11.08 4.80
C PRO A 47 11.31 -10.06 4.11
N SER A 48 9.99 -10.26 4.22
CA SER A 48 8.96 -9.42 3.60
C SER A 48 9.37 -7.96 3.67
N VAL A 49 9.95 -7.46 2.57
CA VAL A 49 10.09 -6.03 2.34
C VAL A 49 8.66 -5.55 2.48
N LYS A 50 8.38 -4.79 3.55
CA LYS A 50 7.08 -4.22 3.86
C LYS A 50 6.50 -3.78 2.52
N ARG A 51 5.52 -4.51 1.99
CA ARG A 51 4.93 -4.19 0.69
C ARG A 51 4.51 -2.74 0.81
N THR A 52 5.20 -1.87 0.08
CA THR A 52 4.88 -0.46 -0.10
C THR A 52 3.37 -0.36 -0.26
N GLY A 53 2.72 0.50 0.52
CA GLY A 53 1.30 0.35 0.82
C GLY A 53 0.36 0.36 -0.39
N ARG A 54 0.86 0.80 -1.54
CA ARG A 54 0.19 0.91 -2.83
C ARG A 54 -0.31 -0.44 -3.34
N LEU A 55 -1.58 -0.47 -3.72
CA LEU A 55 -2.25 -1.63 -4.29
C LEU A 55 -2.00 -1.70 -5.81
N VAL A 56 -1.55 -2.86 -6.28
CA VAL A 56 -1.36 -3.17 -7.71
C VAL A 56 -2.18 -4.41 -8.04
N VAL A 57 -3.09 -4.27 -9.01
CA VAL A 57 -3.97 -5.37 -9.43
C VAL A 57 -3.38 -6.13 -10.61
N ARG A 58 -3.55 -7.44 -10.59
CA ARG A 58 -3.22 -8.32 -11.71
C ARG A 58 -4.44 -8.51 -12.61
N ARG A 59 -4.22 -8.72 -13.90
CA ARG A 59 -5.35 -9.00 -14.81
C ARG A 59 -5.90 -10.40 -14.60
N VAL A 60 -7.22 -10.50 -14.59
CA VAL A 60 -7.98 -11.75 -14.46
C VAL A 60 -8.63 -12.18 -15.76
N GLY A 61 -8.41 -11.44 -16.86
CA GLY A 61 -8.80 -11.87 -18.22
C GLY A 61 -10.27 -11.63 -18.55
N VAL A 62 -11.02 -10.97 -17.67
CA VAL A 62 -12.40 -10.54 -17.88
C VAL A 62 -12.42 -9.02 -17.81
N SER A 63 -12.68 -8.35 -18.94
CA SER A 63 -12.53 -6.88 -19.06
C SER A 63 -13.30 -6.08 -18.00
N GLU A 64 -14.53 -6.50 -17.68
CA GLU A 64 -15.32 -5.84 -16.64
C GLU A 64 -14.66 -5.99 -15.26
N LEU A 65 -14.19 -7.19 -14.92
CA LEU A 65 -13.54 -7.43 -13.63
C LEU A 65 -12.20 -6.70 -13.54
N ASP A 66 -11.42 -6.69 -14.61
CA ASP A 66 -10.16 -5.95 -14.71
C ASP A 66 -10.38 -4.45 -14.44
N GLN A 67 -11.47 -3.87 -14.98
CA GLN A 67 -11.83 -2.49 -14.72
C GLN A 67 -12.24 -2.28 -13.26
N ARG A 68 -13.11 -3.14 -12.70
CA ARG A 68 -13.56 -3.04 -11.30
C ARG A 68 -12.41 -3.11 -10.30
N PHE A 69 -11.46 -4.01 -10.53
CA PHE A 69 -10.25 -4.10 -9.71
C PHE A 69 -9.39 -2.84 -9.87
N SER A 70 -9.25 -2.31 -11.08
CA SER A 70 -8.48 -1.09 -11.35
C SER A 70 -9.08 0.14 -10.70
N ASP A 71 -10.40 0.35 -10.81
CA ASP A 71 -11.12 1.48 -10.21
C ASP A 71 -10.98 1.50 -8.68
N MET A 72 -11.13 0.33 -8.05
CA MET A 72 -10.95 0.16 -6.62
C MET A 72 -9.50 0.43 -6.21
N ALA A 73 -8.53 -0.07 -6.98
CA ALA A 73 -7.11 0.14 -6.71
C ALA A 73 -6.71 1.61 -6.80
N GLU A 74 -7.16 2.31 -7.84
CA GLU A 74 -6.92 3.74 -8.01
C GLU A 74 -7.50 4.53 -6.84
N THR A 75 -8.77 4.29 -6.50
CA THR A 75 -9.44 4.98 -5.40
C THR A 75 -8.76 4.70 -4.05
N PHE A 76 -8.34 3.45 -3.79
CA PHE A 76 -7.58 3.11 -2.58
C PHE A 76 -6.23 3.83 -2.53
N ASN A 77 -5.50 3.82 -3.64
CA ASN A 77 -4.18 4.45 -3.73
C ASN A 77 -4.26 5.97 -3.54
N GLU A 78 -5.29 6.61 -4.09
CA GLU A 78 -5.58 8.02 -3.82
C GLU A 78 -5.85 8.26 -2.32
N GLN A 79 -6.69 7.43 -1.69
CA GLN A 79 -6.97 7.55 -0.25
C GLN A 79 -5.69 7.40 0.58
N GLN A 80 -4.85 6.41 0.26
CA GLN A 80 -3.57 6.21 0.92
C GLN A 80 -2.65 7.42 0.78
N GLN A 81 -2.53 7.99 -0.43
CA GLN A 81 -1.71 9.18 -0.65
C GLN A 81 -2.22 10.39 0.15
N ARG A 82 -3.54 10.56 0.26
CA ARG A 82 -4.14 11.61 1.10
C ARG A 82 -3.83 11.38 2.57
N TYR A 83 -3.91 10.14 3.03
CA TYR A 83 -3.53 9.77 4.39
C TYR A 83 -2.06 10.08 4.69
N GLU A 84 -1.13 9.64 3.84
CA GLU A 84 0.30 9.94 3.98
C GLU A 84 0.58 11.46 3.97
N THR A 85 -0.16 12.21 3.17
CA THR A 85 -0.07 13.68 3.12
C THR A 85 -0.57 14.32 4.41
N MET A 86 -1.70 13.86 4.96
CA MET A 86 -2.21 14.31 6.26
C MET A 86 -1.19 14.08 7.38
N VAL A 87 -0.63 12.87 7.47
CA VAL A 87 0.39 12.51 8.46
C VAL A 87 1.63 13.42 8.33
N ARG A 88 2.06 13.70 7.09
CA ARG A 88 3.19 14.60 6.82
C ARG A 88 2.90 16.03 7.29
N HIS A 89 1.71 16.58 7.01
CA HIS A 89 1.35 17.93 7.46
C HIS A 89 1.37 18.05 8.99
N ILE A 90 0.81 17.06 9.69
CA ILE A 90 0.84 17.00 11.16
C ILE A 90 2.28 16.89 11.68
N ARG A 91 3.11 16.05 11.06
CA ARG A 91 4.53 15.92 11.43
C ARG A 91 5.30 17.24 11.25
N ASN A 92 5.06 17.97 10.16
CA ASN A 92 5.71 19.26 9.91
C ASN A 92 5.30 20.32 10.96
N LEU A 93 4.01 20.38 11.29
CA LEU A 93 3.51 21.24 12.35
C LEU A 93 4.21 20.94 13.69
N ARG A 94 4.36 19.64 13.98
CA ARG A 94 5.05 19.16 15.18
C ARG A 94 6.51 19.54 15.24
N GLN A 95 7.22 19.41 14.14
CA GLN A 95 8.62 19.81 14.04
C GLN A 95 8.80 21.32 14.21
N THR A 96 7.86 22.12 13.70
CA THR A 96 7.92 23.58 13.76
C THR A 96 7.76 24.09 15.20
N TYR A 97 6.82 23.54 15.97
CA TYR A 97 6.52 23.99 17.34
C TYR A 97 7.05 23.07 18.45
N GLY A 98 7.79 22.01 18.08
CA GLY A 98 8.33 21.03 19.00
C GLY A 98 7.28 20.35 19.88
N CYS A 99 6.06 20.15 19.38
CA CYS A 99 4.94 19.51 20.10
C CYS A 99 4.84 18.00 19.82
N ASN A 100 4.32 17.24 20.79
CA ASN A 100 4.14 15.78 20.81
C ASN A 100 5.47 15.02 20.60
N HIS A 101 5.82 14.11 21.52
CA HIS A 101 7.02 13.28 21.42
C HIS A 101 6.77 11.84 20.90
N ASP A 102 5.51 11.46 20.69
CA ASP A 102 5.09 10.14 20.19
C ASP A 102 4.71 10.18 18.69
N GLU A 103 4.36 9.07 18.02
CA GLU A 103 3.91 9.13 16.61
C GLU A 103 2.43 9.53 16.44
N SER A 104 1.84 10.21 17.44
CA SER A 104 0.42 10.59 17.43
C SER A 104 0.09 11.63 16.35
N LEU A 105 -1.16 11.55 15.87
CA LEU A 105 -1.79 12.52 14.97
C LEU A 105 -2.55 13.64 15.70
N ALA A 106 -2.43 13.70 17.03
CA ALA A 106 -3.11 14.69 17.85
C ALA A 106 -2.64 16.12 17.55
N LEU A 107 -3.57 17.08 17.53
CA LEU A 107 -3.35 18.49 17.26
C LEU A 107 -3.33 19.36 18.52
N ALA A 108 -3.92 18.90 19.63
CA ALA A 108 -4.16 19.74 20.82
C ALA A 108 -2.87 20.35 21.40
N GLU A 109 -1.81 19.57 21.58
CA GLU A 109 -0.55 20.09 22.12
C GLU A 109 0.06 21.15 21.19
N CYS A 110 0.06 20.90 19.88
CA CYS A 110 0.58 21.84 18.89
C CYS A 110 -0.21 23.15 18.88
N VAL A 111 -1.53 23.07 18.85
CA VAL A 111 -2.38 24.27 18.89
C VAL A 111 -2.20 25.02 20.21
N GLY A 112 -2.00 24.30 21.32
CA GLY A 112 -1.64 24.89 22.61
C GLY A 112 -0.35 25.69 22.56
N LYS A 113 0.74 25.11 22.03
CA LYS A 113 2.04 25.80 21.90
C LYS A 113 1.96 27.02 20.98
N ILE A 114 1.24 26.93 19.86
CA ILE A 114 1.02 28.06 18.95
C ILE A 114 0.33 29.22 19.69
N ARG A 115 -0.68 28.92 20.53
CA ARG A 115 -1.39 29.92 21.35
C ARG A 115 -0.46 30.53 22.39
N GLU A 116 0.39 29.74 23.03
CA GLU A 116 1.36 30.21 24.04
C GLU A 116 2.41 31.13 23.42
N GLU A 117 3.01 30.73 22.29
CA GLU A 117 4.09 31.48 21.64
C GLU A 117 3.62 32.81 21.04
N HIS A 118 2.39 32.87 20.50
CA HIS A 118 1.90 34.02 19.76
C HIS A 118 0.77 34.80 20.45
N GLY A 119 0.24 34.30 21.58
CA GLY A 119 -0.97 34.81 22.23
C GLY A 119 -0.90 36.27 22.69
N ASN A 120 0.30 36.79 22.94
CA ASN A 120 0.51 38.19 23.35
C ASN A 120 0.28 39.20 22.22
N LYS A 121 0.44 38.76 20.96
CA LYS A 121 0.40 39.62 19.76
C LYS A 121 -0.75 39.27 18.83
N HIS A 122 -1.18 38.01 18.86
CA HIS A 122 -2.19 37.47 17.97
C HIS A 122 -3.20 36.64 18.75
N ARG A 123 -4.49 36.87 18.48
CA ARG A 123 -5.56 35.98 18.89
C ARG A 123 -5.58 34.78 17.96
N ILE A 124 -5.16 33.64 18.49
CA ILE A 124 -5.11 32.36 17.78
C ILE A 124 -6.33 31.51 18.14
N SER A 125 -7.09 31.07 17.15
CA SER A 125 -8.22 30.15 17.35
C SER A 125 -8.29 29.14 16.22
N LEU A 126 -8.63 27.88 16.54
CA LEU A 126 -9.00 26.92 15.51
C LEU A 126 -10.47 27.15 15.15
N GLN A 127 -10.78 27.18 13.86
CA GLN A 127 -12.15 27.31 13.37
C GLN A 127 -12.51 26.09 12.55
N ILE A 128 -13.77 25.66 12.63
CA ILE A 128 -14.33 24.57 11.85
C ILE A 128 -15.56 25.06 11.06
N LYS A 129 -15.69 24.59 9.82
CA LYS A 129 -16.81 24.82 8.91
C LYS A 129 -17.10 23.52 8.17
N GLY A 130 -18.09 22.77 8.63
CA GLY A 130 -18.36 21.42 8.12
C GLY A 130 -17.17 20.50 8.36
N TYR A 131 -16.62 19.89 7.30
CA TYR A 131 -15.44 19.03 7.37
C TYR A 131 -14.10 19.78 7.23
N ASP A 132 -14.15 21.11 7.05
CA ASP A 132 -12.98 21.95 6.89
C ASP A 132 -12.63 22.62 8.23
N PHE A 133 -11.36 22.56 8.64
CA PHE A 133 -10.84 23.30 9.79
C PHE A 133 -9.57 24.07 9.42
N SER A 134 -9.34 25.19 10.10
CA SER A 134 -8.18 26.05 9.81
C SER A 134 -7.80 26.90 11.01
N LEU A 135 -6.56 27.37 11.01
CA LEU A 135 -6.05 28.28 12.04
C LEU A 135 -6.39 29.73 11.70
N ASN A 136 -7.27 30.32 12.49
CA ASN A 136 -7.57 31.74 12.44
C ASN A 136 -6.57 32.52 13.30
N VAL A 137 -6.01 33.58 12.74
CA VAL A 137 -4.99 34.44 13.36
C VAL A 137 -5.45 35.87 13.16
N VAL A 138 -5.69 36.58 14.25
CA VAL A 138 -6.12 37.99 14.25
C VAL A 138 -5.13 38.78 15.10
N SER A 139 -4.46 39.78 14.53
CA SER A 139 -3.54 40.63 15.30
C SER A 139 -4.31 41.39 16.39
N VAL A 140 -3.76 41.41 17.59
CA VAL A 140 -4.32 42.17 18.71
C VAL A 140 -3.73 43.57 18.65
N GLY A 141 -4.42 44.50 17.98
CA GLY A 141 -4.00 45.90 17.94
C GLY A 141 -4.25 46.59 19.29
N SER A 142 -3.27 47.37 19.76
CA SER A 142 -3.57 48.46 20.69
C SER A 142 -4.30 49.56 19.90
N MET A 143 -5.29 50.23 20.52
CA MET A 143 -6.13 51.23 19.86
C MET A 143 -5.36 52.48 19.36
N GLU A 144 -4.05 52.58 19.58
CA GLU A 144 -3.31 53.85 19.40
C GLU A 144 -2.30 53.86 18.25
N GLU A 145 -1.86 52.72 17.69
CA GLU A 145 -0.97 52.73 16.53
C GLU A 145 -1.39 51.67 15.50
N MET A 146 -1.82 52.15 14.34
CA MET A 146 -2.37 51.36 13.23
C MET A 146 -1.27 50.67 12.40
N GLU A 147 -0.25 50.10 13.06
CA GLU A 147 0.68 49.17 12.42
C GLU A 147 0.22 47.75 12.72
N VAL A 148 -0.43 47.12 11.75
CA VAL A 148 -0.78 45.71 11.82
C VAL A 148 0.53 44.92 11.81
N GLU A 149 0.92 44.40 12.97
CA GLU A 149 2.13 43.58 13.08
C GLU A 149 2.01 42.38 12.12
N PRO A 150 3.02 42.14 11.26
CA PRO A 150 2.95 41.09 10.26
C PRO A 150 2.92 39.72 10.92
N VAL A 151 2.14 38.80 10.36
CA VAL A 151 2.08 37.41 10.85
C VAL A 151 3.46 36.76 10.73
N PRO A 152 4.03 36.21 11.83
CA PRO A 152 5.33 35.56 11.79
C PRO A 152 5.37 34.42 10.77
N PRO A 153 6.51 34.19 10.08
CA PRO A 153 6.61 33.14 9.05
C PRO A 153 6.21 31.75 9.54
N HIS A 154 6.54 31.42 10.79
CA HIS A 154 6.31 30.10 11.41
C HIS A 154 4.80 29.90 11.64
N LEU A 155 4.10 30.98 11.98
CA LEU A 155 2.65 31.00 12.15
C LEU A 155 1.91 30.91 10.80
N CYS A 156 2.47 31.48 9.73
CA CYS A 156 1.98 31.25 8.37
C CYS A 156 2.11 29.77 7.98
N LEU A 157 3.28 29.16 8.21
CA LEU A 157 3.48 27.73 7.97
C LEU A 157 2.49 26.88 8.79
N ALA A 158 2.28 27.21 10.06
CA ALA A 158 1.31 26.52 10.91
C ALA A 158 -0.11 26.50 10.31
N ARG A 159 -0.53 27.65 9.76
CA ARG A 159 -1.83 27.79 9.09
C ARG A 159 -1.90 26.91 7.85
N ASP A 160 -0.85 26.89 7.03
CA ASP A 160 -0.81 26.08 5.81
C ASP A 160 -0.79 24.58 6.12
N GLU A 161 -0.03 24.14 7.13
CA GLU A 161 0.02 22.75 7.56
C GLU A 161 -1.33 22.28 8.13
N LEU A 162 -2.01 23.09 8.95
CA LEU A 162 -3.34 22.76 9.45
C LEU A 162 -4.39 22.73 8.33
N LYS A 163 -4.30 23.64 7.35
CA LYS A 163 -5.16 23.63 6.17
C LYS A 163 -4.94 22.37 5.33
N GLY A 164 -3.68 22.01 5.05
CA GLY A 164 -3.33 20.79 4.31
C GLY A 164 -3.77 19.52 5.04
N THR A 165 -3.68 19.51 6.38
CA THR A 165 -4.23 18.44 7.22
C THR A 165 -5.74 18.32 7.03
N SER A 166 -6.47 19.44 7.13
CA SER A 166 -7.92 19.46 6.96
C SER A 166 -8.37 18.98 5.58
N GLU A 167 -7.75 19.49 4.51
CA GLU A 167 -8.08 19.10 3.14
C GLU A 167 -7.84 17.60 2.91
N SER A 168 -6.76 17.07 3.46
CA SER A 168 -6.43 15.65 3.38
C SER A 168 -7.41 14.79 4.17
N ALA A 169 -7.74 15.16 5.41
CA ALA A 169 -8.71 14.46 6.25
C ALA A 169 -10.09 14.40 5.57
N LYS A 170 -10.57 15.54 5.05
CA LYS A 170 -11.82 15.64 4.29
C LYS A 170 -11.82 14.74 3.05
N ALA A 171 -10.73 14.74 2.28
CA ALA A 171 -10.60 13.89 1.10
C ALA A 171 -10.72 12.40 1.46
N ILE A 172 -10.03 11.94 2.51
CA ILE A 172 -10.07 10.56 3.01
C ILE A 172 -11.49 10.15 3.40
N ILE A 173 -12.18 11.01 4.17
CA ILE A 173 -13.55 10.76 4.66
C ILE A 173 -14.52 10.71 3.47
N SER A 174 -14.43 11.66 2.54
CA SER A 174 -15.36 11.78 1.40
C SER A 174 -15.36 10.57 0.47
N LYS A 175 -14.18 9.95 0.26
CA LYS A 175 -14.03 8.76 -0.59
C LYS A 175 -14.28 7.45 0.15
N GLY A 176 -14.32 7.48 1.48
CA GLY A 176 -14.39 6.28 2.31
C GLY A 176 -15.61 5.40 2.01
N THR A 177 -16.80 5.98 1.81
CA THR A 177 -18.01 5.18 1.56
C THR A 177 -17.96 4.49 0.20
N SER A 178 -17.65 5.23 -0.87
CA SER A 178 -17.55 4.67 -2.23
C SER A 178 -16.50 3.57 -2.31
N LEU A 179 -15.35 3.75 -1.67
CA LEU A 179 -14.31 2.73 -1.62
C LEU A 179 -14.76 1.46 -0.88
N GLN A 180 -15.47 1.60 0.25
CA GLN A 180 -16.01 0.45 0.98
C GLN A 180 -17.10 -0.30 0.18
N GLU A 181 -17.88 0.39 -0.64
CA GLU A 181 -18.85 -0.24 -1.54
C GLU A 181 -18.15 -1.05 -2.64
N MET A 182 -17.13 -0.48 -3.30
CA MET A 182 -16.33 -1.18 -4.31
C MET A 182 -15.66 -2.43 -3.74
N ILE A 183 -14.99 -2.29 -2.59
CA ILE A 183 -14.38 -3.39 -1.84
C ILE A 183 -15.44 -4.44 -1.46
N GLY A 184 -16.58 -3.99 -0.94
CA GLY A 184 -17.67 -4.86 -0.52
C GLY A 184 -18.24 -5.67 -1.68
N TRP A 185 -18.41 -5.06 -2.85
CA TRP A 185 -18.86 -5.76 -4.06
C TRP A 185 -17.86 -6.83 -4.49
N LEU A 186 -16.56 -6.49 -4.62
CA LEU A 186 -15.52 -7.44 -5.02
C LEU A 186 -15.45 -8.65 -4.08
N LEU A 187 -15.55 -8.42 -2.77
CA LEU A 187 -15.48 -9.51 -1.80
C LEU A 187 -16.73 -10.40 -1.80
N ARG A 188 -17.93 -9.83 -2.00
CA ARG A 188 -19.18 -10.60 -2.05
C ARG A 188 -19.34 -11.37 -3.37
N SER A 189 -18.80 -10.84 -4.47
CA SER A 189 -18.90 -11.45 -5.80
C SER A 189 -17.83 -12.51 -6.09
N LYS A 190 -17.03 -12.91 -5.10
CA LYS A 190 -15.88 -13.82 -5.27
C LYS A 190 -16.20 -15.06 -6.10
N ASP A 191 -17.24 -15.80 -5.73
CA ASP A 191 -17.50 -17.11 -6.34
C ASP A 191 -17.98 -16.95 -7.79
N HIS A 192 -18.83 -15.94 -8.04
CA HIS A 192 -19.26 -15.59 -9.40
C HIS A 192 -18.08 -15.14 -10.27
N MET A 193 -17.17 -14.31 -9.73
CA MET A 193 -15.96 -13.91 -10.46
C MET A 193 -15.07 -15.12 -10.79
N ALA A 194 -14.96 -16.09 -9.89
CA ALA A 194 -14.18 -17.30 -10.14
C ALA A 194 -14.76 -18.12 -11.31
N GLU A 195 -16.08 -18.22 -11.42
CA GLU A 195 -16.75 -18.86 -12.57
C GLU A 195 -16.48 -18.10 -13.88
N GLN A 196 -16.61 -16.76 -13.87
CA GLN A 196 -16.33 -15.93 -15.05
C GLN A 196 -14.88 -16.06 -15.51
N VAL A 197 -13.92 -16.04 -14.59
CA VAL A 197 -12.49 -16.17 -14.88
C VAL A 197 -12.16 -17.55 -15.46
N LYS A 198 -12.75 -18.62 -14.91
CA LYS A 198 -12.58 -19.97 -15.47
C LYS A 198 -13.16 -20.09 -16.88
N GLY A 199 -14.37 -19.53 -17.10
CA GLY A 199 -15.03 -19.55 -18.40
C GLY A 199 -14.34 -18.70 -19.47
N ALA A 200 -13.59 -17.67 -19.07
CA ALA A 200 -12.86 -16.80 -19.99
C ALA A 200 -11.51 -17.37 -20.46
N ALA A 201 -10.96 -18.37 -19.75
CA ALA A 201 -9.67 -18.94 -20.08
C ALA A 201 -9.72 -19.82 -21.34
N GLY A 202 -8.82 -19.58 -22.30
CA GLY A 202 -8.75 -20.38 -23.52
C GLY A 202 -8.05 -21.73 -23.32
N THR A 203 -7.28 -21.88 -22.24
CA THR A 203 -6.51 -23.09 -21.93
C THR A 203 -6.47 -23.35 -20.42
N TYR A 204 -6.20 -24.59 -20.02
CA TYR A 204 -6.02 -24.94 -18.60
C TYR A 204 -4.87 -24.18 -17.92
N GLN A 205 -3.76 -23.92 -18.65
CA GLN A 205 -2.66 -23.13 -18.12
C GLN A 205 -3.06 -21.68 -17.86
N GLU A 206 -3.85 -21.11 -18.78
CA GLU A 206 -4.40 -19.77 -18.61
C GLU A 206 -5.42 -19.72 -17.47
N GLU A 207 -6.31 -20.71 -17.37
CA GLU A 207 -7.28 -20.83 -16.28
C GLU A 207 -6.58 -20.78 -14.93
N ARG A 208 -5.51 -21.57 -14.77
CA ARG A 208 -4.71 -21.59 -13.55
C ARG A 208 -4.11 -20.22 -13.25
N ARG A 209 -3.44 -19.60 -14.23
CA ARG A 209 -2.82 -18.27 -14.08
C ARG A 209 -3.84 -17.20 -13.68
N LEU A 210 -4.99 -17.16 -14.35
CA LEU A 210 -6.02 -16.14 -14.09
C LEU A 210 -6.71 -16.38 -12.74
N THR A 211 -6.90 -17.63 -12.34
CA THR A 211 -7.43 -17.99 -11.02
C THR A 211 -6.46 -17.57 -9.91
N GLU A 212 -5.17 -17.86 -10.05
CA GLU A 212 -4.13 -17.40 -9.11
C GLU A 212 -4.11 -15.86 -9.01
N ASN A 213 -4.23 -15.16 -10.13
CA ASN A 213 -4.34 -13.69 -10.14
C ASN A 213 -5.58 -13.18 -9.40
N LEU A 214 -6.74 -13.81 -9.58
CA LEU A 214 -7.97 -13.45 -8.88
C LEU A 214 -7.83 -13.64 -7.37
N GLU A 215 -7.25 -14.76 -6.93
CA GLU A 215 -7.01 -15.03 -5.51
C GLU A 215 -6.07 -14.00 -4.88
N GLU A 216 -4.98 -13.66 -5.57
CA GLU A 216 -4.05 -12.62 -5.12
C GLU A 216 -4.71 -11.24 -5.06
N ASN A 217 -5.49 -10.86 -6.07
CA ASN A 217 -6.22 -9.61 -6.06
C ASN A 217 -7.20 -9.55 -4.88
N LEU A 218 -7.96 -10.62 -4.63
CA LEU A 218 -8.89 -10.68 -3.50
C LEU A 218 -8.18 -10.61 -2.14
N LYS A 219 -6.95 -11.13 -2.04
CA LYS A 219 -6.12 -10.95 -0.84
C LYS A 219 -5.76 -9.48 -0.64
N GLU A 220 -5.34 -8.78 -1.69
CA GLU A 220 -5.05 -7.34 -1.62
C GLU A 220 -6.32 -6.50 -1.37
N VAL A 221 -7.49 -6.88 -1.90
CA VAL A 221 -8.77 -6.21 -1.58
C VAL A 221 -9.08 -6.29 -0.08
N ARG A 222 -8.84 -7.44 0.56
CA ARG A 222 -9.05 -7.57 2.02
C ARG A 222 -8.10 -6.68 2.80
N ARG A 223 -6.82 -6.65 2.41
CA ARG A 223 -5.83 -5.74 3.02
C ARG A 223 -6.23 -4.27 2.83
N ALA A 224 -6.68 -3.88 1.63
CA ALA A 224 -7.15 -2.53 1.35
C ALA A 224 -8.37 -2.16 2.20
N LYS A 225 -9.27 -3.11 2.47
CA LYS A 225 -10.42 -2.90 3.36
C LYS A 225 -10.00 -2.47 4.77
N GLU A 226 -9.05 -3.21 5.35
CA GLU A 226 -8.55 -2.97 6.70
C GLU A 226 -7.86 -1.61 6.79
N LEU A 227 -6.93 -1.33 5.88
CA LEU A 227 -6.20 -0.06 5.84
C LEU A 227 -7.12 1.13 5.54
N SER A 228 -8.07 0.99 4.60
CA SER A 228 -9.03 2.04 4.28
C SER A 228 -9.88 2.44 5.48
N LEU A 229 -10.30 1.45 6.29
CA LEU A 229 -11.05 1.70 7.51
C LEU A 229 -10.20 2.43 8.55
N GLU A 230 -8.95 2.00 8.74
CA GLU A 230 -8.00 2.64 9.65
C GLU A 230 -7.73 4.10 9.24
N TYR A 231 -7.44 4.36 7.96
CA TYR A 231 -7.22 5.72 7.45
C TYR A 231 -8.44 6.62 7.68
N LYS A 232 -9.64 6.09 7.43
CA LYS A 232 -10.90 6.82 7.68
C LYS A 232 -11.08 7.10 9.17
N GLN A 233 -10.82 6.14 10.04
CA GLN A 233 -10.96 6.30 11.49
C GLN A 233 -9.98 7.35 12.02
N GLN A 234 -8.72 7.31 11.59
CA GLN A 234 -7.71 8.27 12.03
C GLN A 234 -7.99 9.69 11.50
N ALA A 235 -8.37 9.83 10.22
CA ALA A 235 -8.80 11.11 9.67
C ALA A 235 -10.03 11.67 10.38
N GLY A 236 -10.99 10.80 10.73
CA GLY A 236 -12.14 11.16 11.56
C GLY A 236 -11.74 11.62 12.96
N GLY A 237 -10.78 10.94 13.59
CA GLY A 237 -10.23 11.34 14.89
C GLY A 237 -9.62 12.74 14.87
N VAL A 238 -8.83 13.06 13.85
CA VAL A 238 -8.24 14.40 13.65
C VAL A 238 -9.33 15.46 13.51
N LEU A 239 -10.38 15.18 12.73
CA LEU A 239 -11.51 16.11 12.56
C LEU A 239 -12.27 16.32 13.88
N THR A 240 -12.55 15.25 14.61
CA THR A 240 -13.23 15.31 15.91
C THR A 240 -12.43 16.11 16.92
N GLU A 241 -11.13 15.89 17.00
CA GLU A 241 -10.25 16.67 17.87
C GLU A 241 -10.22 18.14 17.45
N ALA A 242 -10.14 18.43 16.15
CA ALA A 242 -10.19 19.81 15.65
C ALA A 242 -11.49 20.52 16.05
N ALA A 243 -12.63 19.83 16.01
CA ALA A 243 -13.91 20.39 16.48
C ALA A 243 -13.89 20.67 17.99
N GLN A 244 -13.36 19.74 18.80
CA GLN A 244 -13.21 19.92 20.24
C GLN A 244 -12.33 21.13 20.56
N ILE A 245 -11.18 21.29 19.87
CA ILE A 245 -10.28 22.43 20.04
C ILE A 245 -10.93 23.75 19.62
N ALA A 246 -11.81 23.71 18.61
CA ALA A 246 -12.60 24.85 18.14
C ALA A 246 -13.81 25.17 19.03
N GLY A 247 -14.15 24.29 19.98
CA GLY A 247 -15.35 24.42 20.82
C GLY A 247 -16.66 24.21 20.05
N ALA A 248 -16.64 23.39 19.00
CA ALA A 248 -17.81 23.05 18.20
C ALA A 248 -18.25 21.61 18.49
N ASP A 249 -19.57 21.40 18.58
CA ASP A 249 -20.16 20.06 18.53
C ASP A 249 -20.31 19.65 17.05
N LEU A 250 -19.81 18.45 16.69
CA LEU A 250 -19.91 17.87 15.34
C LEU A 250 -21.22 17.09 15.13
#